data_AF-A0A2V4CIL9-F1
#
_entry.id   AF-A0A2V4CIL9-F1
#
_cell.length_a   1.000
_cell.length_b   1.000
_cell.length_c   1.000
_cell.angle_alpha   90.00
_cell.angle_beta   90.00
_cell.angle_gamma   90.00
#
_symmetry.space_group_name_H-M   'P 1'
#
loop_
_entity.id
_entity.type
_entity.pdbx_description
1 polymer ?
#
loop_
_entity_poly.entity_id
_entity_poly.type
_entity_poly.pdbx_seq_one_letter_code
_entity_poly.pdbx_strand_id
1 'polypeptide(L)'
;MRTKSLKKNKINVITLGCSKNVYDSEVLMGQLRANGKEVQHEAPEKEEGNIIVINTCGFIDNAKAESVNMILEYAYKKDRGLVDKVFVTGCLSERYRPDLEKEIPNVDQYFGTTELPQLLKALGADYKHELLGERLTTTPKNYAYLKIAEGCDRPCSFCAIPLMRGSHVSQPIEKLVKEAQGLAKNGVKELILIAQDLTYYGLDLYKKRNLAELLEALAAVEGIEWIRLHYAYPTGFPMDVLELMKHEPKICNYIDIPLQHISDNILKSMRRGTTQAKTTQLLKDFRAAVPGMAIRTTLIVGYPGETQEDFEILKDFVQEMKFDRMGCFAYSHEENTHAYLLEDDVPADVKQARANEIMELQSQISWDLNQEKVGQTYKCIIDRKEGAHFVGRTEFDSPDVDNEVLIDASKHYVKTGEFVNIKIIEATEFDLYGEPA
;
A
#
# COMPACT_ATOMS: atom_id res chain seq x y z
N MET A 1 -39.04 18.67 14.75
CA MET A 1 -38.36 19.27 13.57
C MET A 1 -36.98 19.71 14.00
N ARG A 2 -35.91 19.00 13.59
CA ARG A 2 -34.54 19.46 13.82
C ARG A 2 -34.28 20.58 12.80
N THR A 3 -34.13 21.80 13.28
CA THR A 3 -33.79 22.99 12.47
C THR A 3 -32.44 22.76 11.79
N LYS A 4 -32.40 22.79 10.45
CA LYS A 4 -31.14 22.79 9.67
C LYS A 4 -30.27 23.94 10.17
N SER A 5 -29.13 23.60 10.77
CA SER A 5 -28.10 24.56 11.12
C SER A 5 -27.65 25.31 9.86
N LEU A 6 -27.44 26.63 9.99
CA LEU A 6 -26.86 27.48 8.93
C LEU A 6 -25.36 27.21 8.71
N LYS A 7 -24.77 26.21 9.40
CA LYS A 7 -23.38 25.80 9.16
C LYS A 7 -23.24 25.29 7.73
N LYS A 8 -22.22 25.80 7.04
CA LYS A 8 -21.78 25.29 5.75
C LYS A 8 -21.37 23.83 5.92
N ASN A 9 -21.89 22.93 5.08
CA ASN A 9 -21.58 21.52 5.16
C ASN A 9 -20.10 21.28 4.87
N LYS A 10 -19.40 20.63 5.80
CA LYS A 10 -18.00 20.25 5.71
C LYS A 10 -17.91 18.73 5.74
N ILE A 11 -17.23 18.18 4.74
CA ILE A 11 -17.03 16.74 4.56
C ILE A 11 -15.67 16.36 5.14
N ASN A 12 -15.63 15.34 5.98
CA ASN A 12 -14.40 14.72 6.44
C ASN A 12 -14.31 13.31 5.88
N VAL A 13 -13.19 13.01 5.20
CA VAL A 13 -12.89 11.69 4.66
C VAL A 13 -11.90 11.02 5.59
N ILE A 14 -12.26 9.85 6.11
CA ILE A 14 -11.43 9.03 6.97
C ILE A 14 -11.00 7.82 6.15
N THR A 15 -9.69 7.59 6.06
CA THR A 15 -9.14 6.54 5.21
C THR A 15 -8.50 5.46 6.06
N LEU A 16 -9.04 4.26 5.98
CA LEU A 16 -8.48 3.08 6.64
C LEU A 16 -7.86 2.15 5.60
N GLY A 17 -6.92 1.31 6.03
CA GLY A 17 -6.34 0.26 5.21
C GLY A 17 -5.05 0.66 4.50
N CYS A 18 -5.03 0.61 3.18
CA CYS A 18 -3.79 0.62 2.39
C CYS A 18 -3.66 1.82 1.45
N SER A 19 -2.49 1.97 0.84
CA SER A 19 -2.16 2.99 -0.17
C SER A 19 -3.18 3.11 -1.32
N LYS A 20 -3.85 2.02 -1.68
CA LYS A 20 -4.94 2.03 -2.68
C LYS A 20 -6.17 2.80 -2.16
N ASN A 21 -6.52 2.65 -0.89
CA ASN A 21 -7.61 3.41 -0.26
C ASN A 21 -7.22 4.89 -0.10
N VAL A 22 -5.95 5.20 0.18
CA VAL A 22 -5.43 6.58 0.17
C VAL A 22 -5.66 7.20 -1.20
N TYR A 23 -5.18 6.56 -2.28
CA TYR A 23 -5.42 7.02 -3.64
C TYR A 23 -6.91 7.25 -3.95
N ASP A 24 -7.79 6.29 -3.60
CA ASP A 24 -9.23 6.42 -3.86
C ASP A 24 -9.85 7.62 -3.11
N SER A 25 -9.36 7.89 -1.90
CA SER A 25 -9.79 9.02 -1.07
C SER A 25 -9.30 10.34 -1.66
N GLU A 26 -8.05 10.42 -2.13
CA GLU A 26 -7.51 11.60 -2.81
C GLU A 26 -8.31 11.97 -4.07
N VAL A 27 -8.72 10.96 -4.85
CA VAL A 27 -9.56 11.14 -6.04
C VAL A 27 -10.95 11.64 -5.66
N LEU A 28 -11.61 11.02 -4.67
CA LEU A 28 -12.90 11.47 -4.14
C LEU A 28 -12.83 12.93 -3.70
N MET A 29 -11.81 13.29 -2.92
CA MET A 29 -11.64 14.63 -2.40
C MET A 29 -11.34 15.66 -3.48
N GLY A 30 -10.56 15.28 -4.50
CA GLY A 30 -10.34 16.11 -5.70
C GLY A 30 -11.65 16.44 -6.42
N GLN A 31 -12.49 15.43 -6.66
CA GLN A 31 -13.82 15.59 -7.27
C GLN A 31 -14.74 16.47 -6.42
N LEU A 32 -14.77 16.26 -5.10
CA LEU A 32 -15.58 17.08 -4.18
C LEU A 32 -15.15 18.54 -4.20
N ARG A 33 -13.84 18.82 -4.11
CA ARG A 33 -13.31 20.19 -4.16
C ARG A 33 -13.64 20.88 -5.48
N ALA A 34 -13.51 20.18 -6.60
CA ALA A 34 -13.86 20.73 -7.90
C ALA A 34 -15.37 21.02 -8.07
N ASN A 35 -16.22 20.40 -7.25
CA ASN A 35 -17.65 20.69 -7.12
C ASN A 35 -17.96 21.76 -6.05
N GLY A 36 -16.94 22.49 -5.57
CA GLY A 36 -17.10 23.55 -4.57
C GLY A 36 -17.46 23.05 -3.17
N LYS A 37 -17.29 21.75 -2.90
CA LYS A 37 -17.51 21.17 -1.57
C LYS A 37 -16.31 21.43 -0.68
N GLU A 38 -16.57 21.71 0.59
CA GLU A 38 -15.54 21.82 1.61
C GLU A 38 -15.21 20.43 2.11
N VAL A 39 -13.98 19.96 1.87
CA VAL A 39 -13.54 18.61 2.19
C VAL A 39 -12.16 18.63 2.84
N GLN A 40 -11.99 17.80 3.88
CA GLN A 40 -10.73 17.54 4.56
C GLN A 40 -10.51 16.03 4.71
N HIS A 41 -9.25 15.64 4.87
CA HIS A 41 -8.83 14.27 5.15
C HIS A 41 -8.47 14.20 6.63
N GLU A 42 -9.07 13.27 7.35
CA GLU A 42 -8.77 12.95 8.74
C GLU A 42 -8.67 14.20 9.64
N ALA A 43 -9.68 15.06 9.52
CA ALA A 43 -9.76 16.28 10.30
C ALA A 43 -9.79 15.97 11.81
N PRO A 44 -9.09 16.76 12.65
CA PRO A 44 -9.08 16.55 14.09
C PRO A 44 -10.50 16.75 14.66
N GLU A 45 -10.78 16.18 15.83
CA GLU A 45 -12.13 16.13 16.43
C GLU A 45 -12.87 17.49 16.44
N LYS A 46 -12.15 18.57 16.73
CA LYS A 46 -12.71 19.95 16.78
C LYS A 46 -13.16 20.47 15.40
N GLU A 47 -12.71 19.84 14.32
CA GLU A 47 -12.88 20.24 12.94
C GLU A 47 -13.48 19.14 12.03
N GLU A 48 -13.93 18.01 12.59
CA GLU A 48 -14.47 16.82 11.91
C GLU A 48 -15.57 17.08 10.88
N GLY A 49 -16.16 18.27 10.87
CA GLY A 49 -17.26 18.60 9.97
C GLY A 49 -18.57 17.94 10.40
N ASN A 50 -19.55 17.93 9.49
CA ASN A 50 -20.89 17.39 9.77
C ASN A 50 -21.30 16.28 8.79
N ILE A 51 -20.47 15.98 7.81
CA ILE A 51 -20.64 14.86 6.87
C ILE A 51 -19.37 14.02 6.90
N ILE A 52 -19.50 12.74 7.21
CA ILE A 52 -18.38 11.82 7.33
C ILE A 52 -18.43 10.81 6.19
N VAL A 53 -17.28 10.57 5.54
CA VAL A 53 -17.09 9.50 4.57
C VAL A 53 -15.98 8.59 5.08
N ILE A 54 -16.29 7.33 5.34
CA ILE A 54 -15.32 6.34 5.84
C ILE A 54 -14.94 5.41 4.69
N ASN A 55 -13.69 5.46 4.25
CA ASN A 55 -13.14 4.53 3.26
C ASN A 55 -12.47 3.35 3.99
N THR A 56 -13.11 2.19 3.90
CA THR A 56 -12.87 1.03 4.77
C THR A 56 -11.94 -0.01 4.16
N CYS A 57 -11.24 -0.75 5.03
CA CYS A 57 -10.49 -1.95 4.66
C CYS A 57 -11.31 -3.20 4.96
N GLY A 58 -11.32 -4.15 4.01
CA GLY A 58 -12.06 -5.41 4.13
C GLY A 58 -11.17 -6.65 4.17
N PHE A 59 -9.86 -6.46 4.35
CA PHE A 59 -8.85 -7.49 4.19
C PHE A 59 -8.11 -7.73 5.51
N ILE A 60 -8.16 -8.97 6.03
CA ILE A 60 -7.67 -9.41 7.36
C ILE A 60 -8.57 -8.93 8.52
N ASP A 61 -8.76 -9.80 9.51
CA ASP A 61 -9.73 -9.60 10.60
C ASP A 61 -9.50 -8.32 11.42
N ASN A 62 -8.24 -7.99 11.75
CA ASN A 62 -7.94 -6.77 12.49
C ASN A 62 -8.37 -5.50 11.74
N ALA A 63 -8.13 -5.43 10.43
CA ALA A 63 -8.50 -4.26 9.62
C ALA A 63 -10.02 -4.18 9.38
N LYS A 64 -10.71 -5.32 9.31
CA LYS A 64 -12.18 -5.37 9.31
C LYS A 64 -12.73 -4.84 10.63
N ALA A 65 -12.19 -5.30 11.77
CA ALA A 65 -12.63 -4.88 13.09
C ALA A 65 -12.42 -3.38 13.30
N GLU A 66 -11.27 -2.84 12.92
CA GLU A 66 -10.99 -1.40 12.91
C GLU A 66 -12.03 -0.63 12.07
N SER A 67 -12.30 -1.11 10.86
CA SER A 67 -13.27 -0.49 9.96
C SER A 67 -14.69 -0.52 10.54
N VAL A 68 -15.13 -1.63 11.13
CA VAL A 68 -16.45 -1.75 11.78
C VAL A 68 -16.54 -0.80 12.99
N ASN A 69 -15.50 -0.76 13.83
CA ASN A 69 -15.47 0.12 15.00
C ASN A 69 -15.58 1.60 14.60
N MET A 70 -14.87 2.00 13.53
CA MET A 70 -14.97 3.36 12.99
C MET A 70 -16.38 3.70 12.50
N ILE A 71 -17.03 2.77 11.79
CA ILE A 71 -18.43 2.96 11.35
C ILE A 71 -19.36 3.12 12.56
N LEU A 72 -19.21 2.28 13.59
CA LEU A 72 -20.02 2.32 14.80
C LEU A 72 -19.83 3.65 15.57
N GLU A 73 -18.59 4.14 15.69
CA GLU A 73 -18.29 5.41 16.33
C GLU A 73 -19.07 6.55 15.68
N TYR A 74 -19.00 6.66 14.35
CA TYR A 74 -19.64 7.75 13.62
C TYR A 74 -21.15 7.58 13.49
N ALA A 75 -21.66 6.35 13.43
CA ALA A 75 -23.09 6.09 13.55
C ALA A 75 -23.61 6.57 14.92
N TYR A 76 -22.88 6.33 16.00
CA TYR A 76 -23.23 6.81 17.34
C TYR A 76 -23.14 8.36 17.46
N LYS A 77 -22.10 8.98 16.87
CA LYS A 77 -22.00 10.45 16.78
C LYS A 77 -23.20 11.05 16.02
N LYS A 78 -23.69 10.38 14.97
CA LYS A 78 -24.88 10.78 14.21
C LYS A 78 -26.17 10.68 15.04
N ASP A 79 -26.37 9.61 15.81
CA ASP A 79 -27.53 9.48 16.71
C ASP A 79 -27.62 10.64 17.72
N ARG A 80 -26.45 11.02 18.25
CA ARG A 80 -26.30 12.14 19.18
C ARG A 80 -26.44 13.51 18.51
N GLY A 81 -26.56 13.57 17.18
CA GLY A 81 -26.65 14.81 16.42
C GLY A 81 -25.34 15.61 16.38
N LEU A 82 -24.20 14.97 16.63
CA LEU A 82 -22.86 15.57 16.47
C LEU A 82 -22.43 15.58 15.00
N VAL A 83 -22.91 14.60 14.23
CA VAL A 83 -22.71 14.45 12.79
C VAL A 83 -24.09 14.39 12.12
N ASP A 84 -24.24 15.04 10.97
CA ASP A 84 -25.51 15.05 10.23
C ASP A 84 -25.64 13.81 9.32
N LYS A 85 -24.53 13.40 8.68
CA LYS A 85 -24.50 12.27 7.74
C LYS A 85 -23.25 11.42 7.84
N VAL A 86 -23.40 10.12 7.62
CA VAL A 86 -22.31 9.15 7.55
C VAL A 86 -22.47 8.33 6.29
N PHE A 87 -21.44 8.29 5.45
CA PHE A 87 -21.34 7.46 4.27
C PHE A 87 -20.16 6.50 4.42
N VAL A 88 -20.31 5.28 3.95
CA VAL A 88 -19.26 4.27 4.02
C VAL A 88 -18.93 3.79 2.61
N THR A 89 -17.64 3.68 2.30
CA THR A 89 -17.14 3.17 1.03
C THR A 89 -15.95 2.23 1.27
N GLY A 90 -15.41 1.64 0.21
CA GLY A 90 -14.21 0.81 0.27
C GLY A 90 -14.47 -0.69 0.34
N CYS A 91 -13.40 -1.44 0.63
CA CYS A 91 -13.37 -2.89 0.46
C CYS A 91 -14.33 -3.65 1.40
N LEU A 92 -14.47 -3.20 2.66
CA LEU A 92 -15.40 -3.85 3.61
C LEU A 92 -16.85 -3.69 3.12
N SER A 93 -17.19 -2.47 2.71
CA SER A 93 -18.52 -2.11 2.21
C SER A 93 -18.87 -2.81 0.89
N GLU A 94 -17.89 -3.06 0.01
CA GLU A 94 -18.12 -3.88 -1.18
C GLU A 94 -18.52 -5.32 -0.82
N ARG A 95 -17.77 -5.94 0.11
CA ARG A 95 -17.90 -7.37 0.40
C ARG A 95 -19.07 -7.70 1.33
N TYR A 96 -19.31 -6.85 2.33
CA TYR A 96 -20.23 -7.13 3.45
C TYR A 96 -21.42 -6.16 3.49
N ARG A 97 -21.77 -5.52 2.37
CA ARG A 97 -22.86 -4.52 2.32
C ARG A 97 -24.16 -5.01 2.97
N PRO A 98 -24.69 -6.21 2.64
CA PRO A 98 -25.98 -6.64 3.19
C PRO A 98 -25.95 -6.78 4.70
N ASP A 99 -24.85 -7.28 5.26
CA ASP A 99 -24.68 -7.44 6.70
C ASP A 99 -24.50 -6.08 7.38
N LEU A 100 -23.69 -5.19 6.81
CA LEU A 100 -23.48 -3.84 7.33
C LEU A 100 -24.78 -3.02 7.35
N GLU A 101 -25.59 -3.07 6.29
CA GLU A 101 -26.88 -2.38 6.22
C GLU A 101 -27.88 -2.91 7.27
N LYS A 102 -27.83 -4.21 7.54
CA LYS A 102 -28.69 -4.86 8.53
C LYS A 102 -28.25 -4.54 9.97
N GLU A 103 -26.96 -4.64 10.25
CA GLU A 103 -26.42 -4.53 11.62
C GLU A 103 -26.12 -3.08 12.03
N ILE A 104 -25.84 -2.17 11.08
CA ILE A 104 -25.58 -0.75 11.34
C ILE A 104 -26.49 0.14 10.45
N PRO A 105 -27.83 0.10 10.65
CA PRO A 105 -28.79 0.78 9.77
C PRO A 105 -28.73 2.32 9.85
N ASN A 106 -27.94 2.86 10.79
CA ASN A 106 -27.85 4.30 11.02
C ASN A 106 -26.80 5.02 10.15
N VAL A 107 -26.15 4.32 9.22
CA VAL A 107 -25.38 4.92 8.13
C VAL A 107 -26.35 5.42 7.04
N ASP A 108 -26.04 6.55 6.38
CA ASP A 108 -26.91 7.08 5.33
C ASP A 108 -26.92 6.17 4.09
N GLN A 109 -25.74 5.82 3.58
CA GLN A 109 -25.57 4.90 2.44
C GLN A 109 -24.21 4.20 2.48
N TYR A 110 -24.17 2.98 1.95
CA TYR A 110 -22.96 2.19 1.71
C TYR A 110 -22.64 2.16 0.21
N PHE A 111 -21.35 2.24 -0.11
CA PHE A 111 -20.83 2.22 -1.47
C PHE A 111 -19.69 1.21 -1.61
N GLY A 112 -19.56 0.69 -2.81
CA GLY A 112 -18.49 -0.19 -3.23
C GLY A 112 -17.21 0.54 -3.60
N THR A 113 -16.18 -0.21 -3.95
CA THR A 113 -14.86 0.33 -4.36
C THR A 113 -14.91 1.00 -5.73
N THR A 114 -15.91 0.68 -6.56
CA THR A 114 -16.08 1.23 -7.91
C THR A 114 -17.24 2.22 -8.05
N GLU A 115 -17.94 2.53 -6.95
CA GLU A 115 -19.17 3.36 -6.96
C GLU A 115 -18.93 4.84 -6.65
N LEU A 116 -17.76 5.38 -7.02
CA LEU A 116 -17.40 6.78 -6.81
C LEU A 116 -18.44 7.77 -7.39
N PRO A 117 -18.97 7.60 -8.63
CA PRO A 117 -19.99 8.51 -9.16
C PRO A 117 -21.28 8.55 -8.31
N GLN A 118 -21.70 7.40 -7.77
CA GLN A 118 -22.88 7.29 -6.91
C GLN A 118 -22.64 7.97 -5.55
N LEU A 119 -21.46 7.76 -4.97
CA LEU A 119 -21.05 8.43 -3.73
C LEU A 119 -21.01 9.96 -3.90
N LEU A 120 -20.42 10.46 -4.98
CA LEU A 120 -20.41 11.91 -5.29
C LEU A 120 -21.83 12.46 -5.39
N LYS A 121 -22.72 11.76 -6.11
CA LYS A 121 -24.13 12.15 -6.24
C LYS A 121 -24.82 12.22 -4.88
N ALA A 122 -24.58 11.26 -3.98
CA ALA A 122 -25.12 11.26 -2.62
C ALA A 122 -24.59 12.43 -1.76
N LEU A 123 -23.36 12.88 -2.04
CA LEU A 123 -22.74 14.08 -1.45
C LEU A 123 -23.15 15.39 -2.18
N GLY A 124 -24.02 15.29 -3.20
CA GLY A 124 -24.53 16.41 -4.00
C GLY A 124 -23.47 17.03 -4.90
N ALA A 125 -22.55 16.22 -5.44
CA ALA A 125 -21.53 16.59 -6.41
C ALA A 125 -21.70 15.73 -7.67
N ASP A 126 -21.24 16.23 -8.82
CA ASP A 126 -21.25 15.49 -10.08
C ASP A 126 -19.86 14.98 -10.42
N TYR A 127 -19.78 13.79 -11.04
CA TYR A 127 -18.52 13.24 -11.50
C TYR A 127 -17.99 14.05 -12.70
N LYS A 128 -16.83 14.68 -12.54
CA LYS A 128 -16.20 15.49 -13.58
C LYS A 128 -15.17 14.66 -14.34
N HIS A 129 -15.53 14.25 -15.55
CA HIS A 129 -14.66 13.48 -16.46
C HIS A 129 -13.41 14.25 -16.89
N GLU A 130 -13.43 15.59 -16.87
CA GLU A 130 -12.27 16.41 -17.23
C GLU A 130 -11.12 16.36 -16.21
N LEU A 131 -11.40 15.99 -14.95
CA LEU A 131 -10.41 15.87 -13.87
C LEU A 131 -9.65 14.54 -13.90
N LEU A 132 -9.54 13.89 -15.07
CA LEU A 132 -8.79 12.64 -15.22
C LEU A 132 -7.31 12.88 -14.85
N GLY A 133 -6.92 12.36 -13.68
CA GLY A 133 -5.57 12.48 -13.11
C GLY A 133 -5.37 13.63 -12.12
N GLU A 134 -6.39 14.48 -11.90
CA GLU A 134 -6.33 15.52 -10.88
C GLU A 134 -6.90 15.00 -9.56
N ARG A 135 -6.12 15.10 -8.48
CA ARG A 135 -6.52 14.66 -7.15
C ARG A 135 -5.94 15.55 -6.06
N LEU A 136 -6.55 15.49 -4.89
CA LEU A 136 -6.06 16.18 -3.71
C LEU A 136 -5.18 15.24 -2.92
N THR A 137 -3.86 15.41 -3.01
CA THR A 137 -2.89 14.57 -2.31
C THR A 137 -2.96 14.78 -0.80
N THR A 138 -2.96 13.69 -0.05
CA THR A 138 -2.95 13.68 1.42
C THR A 138 -1.62 13.20 2.00
N THR A 139 -0.75 12.64 1.16
CA THR A 139 0.64 12.31 1.49
C THR A 139 1.50 13.57 1.65
N PRO A 140 2.69 13.46 2.29
CA PRO A 140 3.76 14.44 2.16
C PRO A 140 3.97 14.87 0.70
N LYS A 141 4.25 16.16 0.49
CA LYS A 141 4.25 16.80 -0.85
C LYS A 141 5.21 16.17 -1.87
N ASN A 142 6.18 15.41 -1.40
CA ASN A 142 7.30 14.90 -2.17
C ASN A 142 7.07 13.52 -2.76
N TYR A 143 6.08 12.77 -2.30
CA TYR A 143 5.72 11.50 -2.93
C TYR A 143 4.22 11.39 -3.14
N ALA A 144 3.84 10.54 -4.08
CA ALA A 144 2.45 10.20 -4.27
C ALA A 144 2.29 8.78 -4.80
N TYR A 145 1.25 8.07 -4.34
CA TYR A 145 0.91 6.77 -4.89
C TYR A 145 0.29 6.91 -6.28
N LEU A 146 0.75 6.16 -7.27
CA LEU A 146 0.19 6.17 -8.62
C LEU A 146 -0.44 4.81 -8.90
N LYS A 147 -1.79 4.77 -8.95
CA LYS A 147 -2.52 3.52 -9.17
C LYS A 147 -2.56 3.19 -10.66
N ILE A 148 -1.74 2.23 -11.08
CA ILE A 148 -1.56 1.88 -12.50
C ILE A 148 -2.59 0.86 -13.01
N ALA A 149 -3.19 0.11 -12.09
CA ALA A 149 -4.23 -0.87 -12.37
C ALA A 149 -5.12 -1.07 -11.13
N GLU A 150 -6.32 -1.63 -11.35
CA GLU A 150 -7.27 -2.03 -10.33
C GLU A 150 -7.64 -3.51 -10.50
N GLY A 151 -8.01 -4.17 -9.41
CA GLY A 151 -8.42 -5.58 -9.44
C GLY A 151 -7.27 -6.55 -9.71
N CYS A 152 -7.57 -7.85 -9.72
CA CYS A 152 -6.54 -8.88 -9.91
C CYS A 152 -7.15 -10.19 -10.41
N ASP A 153 -6.51 -10.81 -11.41
CA ASP A 153 -6.94 -12.08 -11.99
C ASP A 153 -6.10 -13.28 -11.49
N ARG A 154 -5.26 -13.09 -10.46
CA ARG A 154 -4.45 -14.17 -9.89
C ARG A 154 -5.32 -15.10 -9.05
N PRO A 155 -5.17 -16.44 -9.18
CA PRO A 155 -6.05 -17.41 -8.51
C PRO A 155 -5.61 -17.74 -7.08
N CYS A 156 -4.94 -16.81 -6.38
CA CYS A 156 -4.39 -17.04 -5.04
C CYS A 156 -5.48 -17.54 -4.09
N SER A 157 -5.30 -18.71 -3.50
CA SER A 157 -6.41 -19.40 -2.81
C SER A 157 -6.93 -18.63 -1.59
N PHE A 158 -6.05 -17.92 -0.89
CA PHE A 158 -6.31 -17.15 0.33
C PHE A 158 -6.82 -15.73 0.07
N CYS A 159 -6.83 -15.26 -1.18
CA CYS A 159 -7.01 -13.85 -1.49
C CYS A 159 -8.47 -13.51 -1.82
N ALA A 160 -9.08 -12.60 -1.05
CA ALA A 160 -10.43 -12.09 -1.30
C ALA A 160 -10.47 -10.87 -2.24
N ILE A 161 -9.33 -10.38 -2.72
CA ILE A 161 -9.24 -9.16 -3.54
C ILE A 161 -10.15 -9.18 -4.79
N PRO A 162 -10.26 -10.29 -5.57
CA PRO A 162 -11.16 -10.32 -6.73
C PRO A 162 -12.63 -10.08 -6.35
N LEU A 163 -13.04 -10.43 -5.13
CA LEU A 163 -14.39 -10.20 -4.60
C LEU A 163 -14.64 -8.73 -4.24
N MET A 164 -13.58 -7.97 -3.94
CA MET A 164 -13.67 -6.59 -3.42
C MET A 164 -13.29 -5.52 -4.46
N ARG A 165 -12.46 -5.89 -5.44
CA ARG A 165 -11.87 -4.96 -6.42
C ARG A 165 -12.10 -5.40 -7.87
N GLY A 166 -12.70 -6.56 -8.10
CA GLY A 166 -12.99 -7.10 -9.43
C GLY A 166 -11.76 -7.64 -10.17
N SER A 167 -11.95 -7.87 -11.48
CA SER A 167 -10.92 -8.34 -12.41
C SER A 167 -9.85 -7.29 -12.67
N HIS A 168 -8.70 -7.72 -13.18
CA HIS A 168 -7.60 -6.81 -13.52
C HIS A 168 -8.00 -5.82 -14.62
N VAL A 169 -7.81 -4.52 -14.35
CA VAL A 169 -8.04 -3.42 -15.30
C VAL A 169 -6.90 -2.41 -15.21
N SER A 170 -6.08 -2.34 -16.27
CA SER A 170 -4.96 -1.40 -16.38
C SER A 170 -5.42 0.01 -16.80
N GLN A 171 -4.67 1.03 -16.40
CA GLN A 171 -4.81 2.39 -16.91
C GLN A 171 -3.88 2.62 -18.12
N PRO A 172 -4.32 3.37 -19.16
CA PRO A 172 -3.45 3.73 -20.29
C PRO A 172 -2.20 4.51 -19.87
N ILE A 173 -1.07 4.31 -20.56
CA ILE A 173 0.22 4.94 -20.23
C ILE A 173 0.09 6.46 -20.33
N GLU A 174 -0.59 6.96 -21.36
CA GLU A 174 -0.76 8.38 -21.62
C GLU A 174 -1.51 9.08 -20.47
N LYS A 175 -2.48 8.37 -19.88
CA LYS A 175 -3.22 8.87 -18.71
C LYS A 175 -2.33 8.92 -17.49
N LEU A 176 -1.55 7.87 -17.24
CA LEU A 176 -0.63 7.80 -16.10
C LEU A 176 0.49 8.83 -16.20
N VAL A 177 1.03 9.06 -17.40
CA VAL A 177 2.02 10.11 -17.66
C VAL A 177 1.43 11.49 -17.43
N LYS A 178 0.20 11.76 -17.90
CA LYS A 178 -0.48 13.05 -17.65
C LYS A 178 -0.70 13.30 -16.15
N GLU A 179 -1.09 12.27 -15.42
CA GLU A 179 -1.25 12.33 -13.97
C GLU A 179 0.09 12.58 -13.26
N ALA A 180 1.14 11.85 -13.64
CA ALA A 180 2.50 12.07 -13.14
C ALA A 180 3.01 13.50 -13.40
N GLN A 181 2.75 14.07 -14.58
CA GLN A 181 3.07 15.46 -14.89
C GLN A 181 2.33 16.45 -13.98
N GLY A 182 1.06 16.18 -13.68
CA GLY A 182 0.27 16.98 -12.74
C GLY A 182 0.84 16.93 -11.32
N LEU A 183 1.21 15.75 -10.85
CA LEU A 183 1.84 15.52 -9.55
C LEU A 183 3.20 16.23 -9.46
N ALA A 184 4.05 16.10 -10.49
CA ALA A 184 5.36 16.74 -10.55
C ALA A 184 5.25 18.28 -10.47
N LYS A 185 4.28 18.88 -11.18
CA LYS A 185 3.99 20.32 -11.10
C LYS A 185 3.61 20.78 -9.69
N ASN A 186 3.04 19.89 -8.88
CA ASN A 186 2.67 20.16 -7.49
C ASN A 186 3.82 19.87 -6.49
N GLY A 187 5.01 19.49 -6.98
CA GLY A 187 6.21 19.27 -6.17
C GLY A 187 6.48 17.82 -5.79
N VAL A 188 5.70 16.86 -6.31
CA VAL A 188 5.96 15.43 -6.13
C VAL A 188 7.25 15.06 -6.87
N LYS A 189 8.14 14.35 -6.19
CA LYS A 189 9.42 13.87 -6.71
C LYS A 189 9.50 12.35 -6.79
N GLU A 190 8.75 11.65 -5.95
CA GLU A 190 8.68 10.18 -5.93
C GLU A 190 7.29 9.69 -6.33
N LEU A 191 7.23 8.83 -7.34
CA LEU A 191 6.03 8.08 -7.70
C LEU A 191 6.13 6.67 -7.11
N ILE A 192 5.14 6.28 -6.31
CA ILE A 192 5.06 4.92 -5.80
C ILE A 192 3.97 4.19 -6.57
N LEU A 193 4.38 3.31 -7.49
CA LEU A 193 3.44 2.59 -8.34
C LEU A 193 2.73 1.52 -7.53
N ILE A 194 1.39 1.56 -7.56
CA ILE A 194 0.54 0.61 -6.84
C ILE A 194 -0.46 -0.06 -7.78
N ALA A 195 -0.72 -1.33 -7.50
CA ALA A 195 -1.79 -2.15 -8.03
C ALA A 195 -2.03 -3.30 -7.03
N GLN A 196 -2.89 -4.24 -7.39
CA GLN A 196 -2.97 -5.54 -6.73
C GLN A 196 -1.93 -6.52 -7.30
N ASP A 197 -1.60 -6.40 -8.59
CA ASP A 197 -0.47 -7.05 -9.25
C ASP A 197 0.14 -6.12 -10.31
N LEU A 198 1.32 -5.57 -10.01
CA LEU A 198 2.05 -4.68 -10.94
C LEU A 198 2.48 -5.43 -12.21
N THR A 199 2.85 -6.70 -12.09
CA THR A 199 3.46 -7.48 -13.18
C THR A 199 2.47 -7.89 -14.27
N TYR A 200 1.18 -7.72 -14.00
CA TYR A 200 0.10 -7.96 -14.94
C TYR A 200 -0.19 -6.76 -15.85
N TYR A 201 0.39 -5.59 -15.53
CA TYR A 201 0.12 -4.34 -16.23
C TYR A 201 0.28 -4.47 -17.75
N GLY A 202 -0.77 -4.07 -18.47
CA GLY A 202 -0.82 -4.03 -19.92
C GLY A 202 -1.36 -5.28 -20.61
N LEU A 203 -1.50 -6.44 -19.93
CA LEU A 203 -2.02 -7.64 -20.59
C LEU A 203 -3.46 -7.49 -21.10
N ASP A 204 -4.31 -6.84 -20.31
CA ASP A 204 -5.70 -6.54 -20.66
C ASP A 204 -5.81 -5.49 -21.77
N LEU A 205 -4.95 -4.46 -21.73
CA LEU A 205 -5.01 -3.29 -22.60
C LEU A 205 -4.17 -3.43 -23.89
N TYR A 206 -2.90 -3.78 -23.77
CA TYR A 206 -1.91 -3.86 -24.85
C TYR A 206 -1.62 -5.28 -25.33
N LYS A 207 -2.24 -6.31 -24.72
CA LYS A 207 -2.06 -7.74 -25.04
C LYS A 207 -0.63 -8.26 -24.83
N LYS A 208 0.17 -7.53 -24.06
CA LYS A 208 1.50 -7.90 -23.58
C LYS A 208 1.76 -7.27 -22.22
N ARG A 209 2.69 -7.82 -21.44
CA ARG A 209 3.18 -7.12 -20.25
C ARG A 209 3.90 -5.86 -20.70
N ASN A 210 3.51 -4.72 -20.14
CA ASN A 210 3.98 -3.41 -20.59
C ASN A 210 4.50 -2.54 -19.45
N LEU A 211 4.94 -3.17 -18.35
CA LEU A 211 5.44 -2.46 -17.18
C LEU A 211 6.74 -1.69 -17.50
N ALA A 212 7.67 -2.28 -18.27
CA ALA A 212 8.90 -1.60 -18.68
C ALA A 212 8.61 -0.34 -19.51
N GLU A 213 7.74 -0.41 -20.52
CA GLU A 213 7.36 0.76 -21.34
C GLU A 213 6.68 1.85 -20.51
N LEU A 214 5.84 1.48 -19.53
CA LEU A 214 5.27 2.44 -18.60
C LEU A 214 6.36 3.13 -17.78
N LEU A 215 7.33 2.37 -17.27
CA LEU A 215 8.42 2.92 -16.47
C LEU A 215 9.31 3.88 -17.27
N GLU A 216 9.64 3.54 -18.51
CA GLU A 216 10.35 4.45 -19.43
C GLU A 216 9.57 5.76 -19.62
N ALA A 217 8.27 5.67 -19.88
CA ALA A 217 7.42 6.83 -20.08
C ALA A 217 7.30 7.71 -18.82
N LEU A 218 7.24 7.10 -17.64
CA LEU A 218 7.20 7.82 -16.36
C LEU A 218 8.56 8.43 -15.99
N ALA A 219 9.67 7.74 -16.26
CA ALA A 219 11.02 8.26 -16.03
C ALA A 219 11.30 9.50 -16.87
N ALA A 220 10.71 9.60 -18.06
CA ALA A 220 10.80 10.79 -18.91
C ALA A 220 10.05 12.02 -18.36
N VAL A 221 9.22 11.89 -17.32
CA VAL A 221 8.50 13.02 -16.74
C VAL A 221 9.46 13.92 -15.95
N GLU A 222 9.54 15.19 -16.35
CA GLU A 222 10.32 16.21 -15.64
C GLU A 222 9.76 16.46 -14.23
N GLY A 223 10.66 16.62 -13.25
CA GLY A 223 10.32 16.81 -11.83
C GLY A 223 10.20 15.50 -11.04
N ILE A 224 9.94 14.37 -11.70
CA ILE A 224 10.03 13.05 -11.06
C ILE A 224 11.49 12.61 -11.00
N GLU A 225 11.93 12.23 -9.81
CA GLU A 225 13.29 11.78 -9.49
C GLU A 225 13.33 10.32 -9.03
N TRP A 226 12.27 9.80 -8.41
CA TRP A 226 12.17 8.41 -7.95
C TRP A 226 10.87 7.74 -8.42
N ILE A 227 10.95 6.48 -8.81
CA ILE A 227 9.85 5.61 -9.18
C ILE A 227 10.04 4.28 -8.46
N ARG A 228 9.09 3.94 -7.59
CA ARG A 228 9.15 2.75 -6.72
C ARG A 228 8.07 1.74 -7.11
N LEU A 229 8.45 0.46 -7.14
CA LEU A 229 7.57 -0.64 -7.55
C LEU A 229 7.04 -1.41 -6.34
N HIS A 230 5.72 -1.36 -6.13
CA HIS A 230 5.06 -2.17 -5.10
C HIS A 230 4.26 -3.33 -5.67
N TYR A 231 4.02 -4.37 -4.87
CA TYR A 231 3.07 -5.44 -5.22
C TYR A 231 3.41 -6.16 -6.54
N ALA A 232 4.69 -6.46 -6.76
CA ALA A 232 5.10 -7.35 -7.83
C ALA A 232 4.70 -8.80 -7.52
N TYR A 233 4.39 -9.57 -8.56
CA TYR A 233 4.06 -10.99 -8.44
C TYR A 233 5.20 -11.85 -9.00
N PRO A 234 5.69 -12.87 -8.26
CA PRO A 234 6.86 -13.64 -8.68
C PRO A 234 6.63 -14.42 -9.97
N THR A 235 5.47 -15.04 -10.14
CA THR A 235 5.19 -15.86 -11.32
C THR A 235 4.96 -15.00 -12.56
N GLY A 236 5.95 -15.04 -13.46
CA GLY A 236 5.95 -14.26 -14.67
C GLY A 236 6.32 -12.81 -14.42
N PHE A 237 7.30 -12.54 -13.56
CA PHE A 237 7.88 -11.22 -13.50
C PHE A 237 8.46 -10.81 -14.89
N PRO A 238 8.19 -9.60 -15.38
CA PRO A 238 8.74 -9.09 -16.65
C PRO A 238 10.23 -8.72 -16.46
N MET A 239 11.14 -9.58 -16.93
CA MET A 239 12.59 -9.43 -16.70
C MET A 239 13.22 -8.20 -17.37
N ASP A 240 12.59 -7.67 -18.41
CA ASP A 240 12.95 -6.41 -19.06
C ASP A 240 12.87 -5.20 -18.11
N VAL A 241 12.08 -5.29 -17.04
CA VAL A 241 12.07 -4.28 -15.96
C VAL A 241 13.44 -4.21 -15.26
N LEU A 242 14.13 -5.32 -15.05
CA LEU A 242 15.46 -5.31 -14.40
C LEU A 242 16.53 -4.64 -15.26
N GLU A 243 16.48 -4.87 -16.57
CA GLU A 243 17.39 -4.19 -17.51
C GLU A 243 17.17 -2.68 -17.50
N LEU A 244 15.91 -2.23 -17.36
CA LEU A 244 15.61 -0.82 -17.23
C LEU A 244 16.10 -0.24 -15.89
N MET A 245 15.84 -0.93 -14.77
CA MET A 245 16.33 -0.51 -13.44
C MET A 245 17.85 -0.31 -13.39
N LYS A 246 18.60 -1.15 -14.12
CA LYS A 246 20.06 -1.04 -14.20
C LYS A 246 20.56 0.24 -14.86
N HIS A 247 19.78 0.82 -15.78
CA HIS A 247 20.23 1.94 -16.62
C HIS A 247 19.47 3.25 -16.34
N GLU A 248 18.29 3.19 -15.74
CA GLU A 248 17.47 4.36 -15.43
C GLU A 248 17.54 4.68 -13.91
N PRO A 249 18.35 5.67 -13.50
CA PRO A 249 18.55 5.99 -12.08
C PRO A 249 17.31 6.55 -11.38
N LYS A 250 16.27 6.94 -12.12
CA LYS A 250 14.99 7.33 -11.50
C LYS A 250 14.19 6.14 -10.99
N ILE A 251 14.45 4.92 -11.42
CA ILE A 251 13.77 3.74 -10.89
C ILE A 251 14.58 3.26 -9.69
N CYS A 252 13.96 3.29 -8.51
CA CYS A 252 14.64 2.90 -7.29
C CYS A 252 15.10 1.44 -7.37
N ASN A 253 16.28 1.13 -6.83
CA ASN A 253 16.77 -0.23 -6.66
C ASN A 253 16.01 -0.95 -5.53
N TYR A 254 14.69 -1.06 -5.68
CA TYR A 254 13.75 -1.58 -4.71
C TYR A 254 12.63 -2.34 -5.42
N ILE A 255 12.30 -3.52 -4.89
CA ILE A 255 11.15 -4.29 -5.34
C ILE A 255 10.41 -4.91 -4.16
N ASP A 256 9.10 -4.62 -4.05
CA ASP A 256 8.21 -5.34 -3.15
C ASP A 256 7.52 -6.48 -3.89
N ILE A 257 7.87 -7.71 -3.51
CA ILE A 257 7.47 -8.95 -4.18
C ILE A 257 6.98 -9.99 -3.16
N PRO A 258 5.70 -9.92 -2.72
CA PRO A 258 5.15 -10.85 -1.75
C PRO A 258 5.20 -12.31 -2.22
N LEU A 259 6.04 -13.13 -1.57
CA LEU A 259 6.20 -14.55 -1.88
C LEU A 259 5.13 -15.44 -1.23
N GLN A 260 4.66 -15.02 -0.06
CA GLN A 260 3.64 -15.67 0.79
C GLN A 260 4.14 -16.93 1.49
N HIS A 261 4.80 -17.84 0.79
CA HIS A 261 5.47 -19.00 1.40
C HIS A 261 6.61 -19.46 0.47
N ILE A 262 7.32 -20.53 0.83
CA ILE A 262 8.32 -21.14 -0.05
C ILE A 262 8.23 -22.66 -0.20
N SER A 263 7.71 -23.39 0.78
CA SER A 263 7.43 -24.82 0.62
C SER A 263 6.53 -25.08 -0.59
N ASP A 264 6.94 -26.02 -1.46
CA ASP A 264 6.23 -26.38 -2.69
C ASP A 264 4.81 -26.89 -2.42
N ASN A 265 4.60 -27.62 -1.30
CA ASN A 265 3.28 -28.12 -0.92
C ASN A 265 2.33 -26.97 -0.62
N ILE A 266 2.78 -26.01 0.19
CA ILE A 266 2.02 -24.84 0.57
C ILE A 266 1.81 -23.90 -0.62
N LEU A 267 2.84 -23.64 -1.41
CA LEU A 267 2.75 -22.82 -2.63
C LEU A 267 1.74 -23.38 -3.64
N LYS A 268 1.68 -24.71 -3.78
CA LYS A 268 0.69 -25.39 -4.63
C LYS A 268 -0.73 -25.19 -4.09
N SER A 269 -0.94 -25.37 -2.78
CA SER A 269 -2.24 -25.15 -2.14
C SER A 269 -2.68 -23.69 -2.21
N MET A 270 -1.73 -22.76 -2.02
CA MET A 270 -1.89 -21.31 -2.20
C MET A 270 -2.16 -20.89 -3.65
N ARG A 271 -2.02 -21.81 -4.62
CA ARG A 271 -2.18 -21.60 -6.06
C ARG A 271 -1.23 -20.52 -6.62
N ARG A 272 0.00 -20.49 -6.12
CA ARG A 272 1.00 -19.46 -6.51
C ARG A 272 1.58 -19.69 -7.90
N GLY A 273 1.56 -20.94 -8.39
CA GLY A 273 2.07 -21.31 -9.71
C GLY A 273 3.60 -21.26 -9.81
N THR A 274 4.29 -21.38 -8.69
CA THR A 274 5.76 -21.39 -8.58
C THR A 274 6.22 -22.49 -7.61
N THR A 275 7.52 -22.69 -7.51
CA THR A 275 8.19 -23.60 -6.55
C THR A 275 9.30 -22.85 -5.83
N GLN A 276 9.84 -23.43 -4.76
CA GLN A 276 11.04 -22.96 -4.09
C GLN A 276 12.16 -22.71 -5.10
N ALA A 277 12.52 -23.73 -5.89
CA ALA A 277 13.63 -23.63 -6.85
C ALA A 277 13.46 -22.46 -7.85
N LYS A 278 12.26 -22.28 -8.41
CA LYS A 278 11.99 -21.17 -9.36
C LYS A 278 12.04 -19.81 -8.68
N THR A 279 11.52 -19.73 -7.47
CA THR A 279 11.49 -18.48 -6.69
C THR A 279 12.90 -18.10 -6.24
N THR A 280 13.69 -19.05 -5.74
CA THR A 280 15.11 -18.86 -5.42
C THR A 280 15.89 -18.38 -6.65
N GLN A 281 15.66 -18.98 -7.82
CA GLN A 281 16.33 -18.54 -9.05
C GLN A 281 15.94 -17.12 -9.42
N LEU A 282 14.65 -16.77 -9.36
CA LEU A 282 14.18 -15.41 -9.65
C LEU A 282 14.86 -14.36 -8.76
N LEU A 283 14.97 -14.63 -7.46
CA LEU A 283 15.62 -13.71 -6.52
C LEU A 283 17.14 -13.62 -6.76
N LYS A 284 17.78 -14.72 -7.18
CA LYS A 284 19.19 -14.70 -7.59
C LYS A 284 19.39 -13.88 -8.87
N ASP A 285 18.49 -14.02 -9.84
CA ASP A 285 18.51 -13.24 -11.08
C ASP A 285 18.33 -11.74 -10.79
N PHE A 286 17.43 -11.40 -9.86
CA PHE A 286 17.20 -10.04 -9.37
C PHE A 286 18.48 -9.39 -8.85
N ARG A 287 19.16 -10.06 -7.90
CA ARG A 287 20.42 -9.57 -7.31
C ARG A 287 21.58 -9.53 -8.30
N ALA A 288 21.59 -10.43 -9.28
CA ALA A 288 22.61 -10.47 -10.32
C ALA A 288 22.42 -9.33 -11.34
N ALA A 289 21.17 -9.06 -11.74
CA ALA A 289 20.85 -8.02 -12.72
C ALA A 289 20.99 -6.61 -12.13
N VAL A 290 20.55 -6.42 -10.89
CA VAL A 290 20.59 -5.14 -10.17
C VAL A 290 21.31 -5.32 -8.83
N PRO A 291 22.66 -5.25 -8.81
CA PRO A 291 23.43 -5.39 -7.58
C PRO A 291 23.05 -4.32 -6.55
N GLY A 292 22.83 -4.74 -5.30
CA GLY A 292 22.41 -3.84 -4.22
C GLY A 292 20.92 -3.52 -4.19
N MET A 293 20.09 -4.17 -5.03
CA MET A 293 18.63 -4.02 -4.96
C MET A 293 18.08 -4.52 -3.63
N ALA A 294 17.30 -3.67 -2.97
CA ALA A 294 16.54 -4.04 -1.80
C ALA A 294 15.31 -4.86 -2.22
N ILE A 295 15.18 -6.07 -1.66
CA ILE A 295 14.05 -6.94 -1.91
C ILE A 295 13.17 -6.97 -0.65
N ARG A 296 11.95 -6.46 -0.80
CA ARG A 296 10.89 -6.57 0.19
C ARG A 296 9.99 -7.76 -0.12
N THR A 297 9.65 -8.54 0.90
CA THR A 297 8.65 -9.61 0.75
C THR A 297 7.66 -9.66 1.91
N THR A 298 6.62 -10.44 1.73
CA THR A 298 5.65 -10.78 2.76
C THR A 298 5.41 -12.27 2.77
N LEU A 299 5.39 -12.84 3.97
CA LEU A 299 5.14 -14.25 4.23
C LEU A 299 3.85 -14.43 5.04
N ILE A 300 3.21 -15.59 4.86
CA ILE A 300 2.04 -16.05 5.58
C ILE A 300 2.41 -17.39 6.20
N VAL A 301 2.25 -17.51 7.51
CA VAL A 301 2.46 -18.76 8.26
C VAL A 301 1.17 -19.28 8.85
N GLY A 302 1.14 -20.58 9.12
CA GLY A 302 -0.04 -21.27 9.63
C GLY A 302 -1.15 -21.38 8.59
N TYR A 303 -0.80 -21.45 7.30
CA TYR A 303 -1.77 -21.73 6.24
C TYR A 303 -2.34 -23.16 6.41
N PRO A 304 -3.58 -23.45 5.97
CA PRO A 304 -4.19 -24.78 6.08
C PRO A 304 -3.30 -25.89 5.52
N GLY A 305 -2.97 -26.86 6.37
CA GLY A 305 -2.07 -27.98 6.09
C GLY A 305 -0.58 -27.68 6.27
N GLU A 306 -0.18 -26.52 6.82
CA GLU A 306 1.23 -26.19 7.06
C GLU A 306 1.84 -27.01 8.20
N THR A 307 2.74 -27.91 7.83
CA THR A 307 3.43 -28.80 8.76
C THR A 307 4.66 -28.14 9.39
N GLN A 308 5.27 -28.80 10.38
CA GLN A 308 6.55 -28.33 10.94
C GLN A 308 7.67 -28.35 9.89
N GLU A 309 7.69 -29.34 9.00
CA GLU A 309 8.69 -29.45 7.93
C GLU A 309 8.59 -28.27 6.95
N ASP A 310 7.37 -27.90 6.57
CA ASP A 310 7.13 -26.73 5.70
C ASP A 310 7.64 -25.43 6.34
N PHE A 311 7.46 -25.30 7.65
CA PHE A 311 7.91 -24.13 8.42
C PHE A 311 9.43 -24.07 8.57
N GLU A 312 10.11 -25.20 8.81
CA GLU A 312 11.59 -25.22 8.84
C GLU A 312 12.18 -24.89 7.46
N ILE A 313 11.57 -25.39 6.36
CA ILE A 313 11.95 -25.01 4.99
C ILE A 313 11.83 -23.49 4.79
N LEU A 314 10.78 -22.86 5.33
CA LEU A 314 10.59 -21.42 5.26
C LEU A 314 11.67 -20.67 6.05
N LYS A 315 12.00 -21.12 7.27
CA LYS A 315 13.05 -20.51 8.09
C LYS A 315 14.42 -20.57 7.41
N ASP A 316 14.82 -21.74 6.94
CA ASP A 316 16.09 -21.94 6.23
C ASP A 316 16.18 -21.03 5.00
N PHE A 317 15.07 -20.89 4.27
CA PHE A 317 15.01 -20.01 3.12
C PHE A 317 15.15 -18.53 3.48
N VAL A 318 14.52 -18.06 4.56
CA VAL A 318 14.69 -16.67 5.05
C VAL A 318 16.16 -16.43 5.43
N GLN A 319 16.80 -17.38 6.11
CA GLN A 319 18.22 -17.31 6.47
C GLN A 319 19.15 -17.26 5.25
N GLU A 320 18.89 -18.09 4.24
CA GLU A 320 19.69 -18.13 3.01
C GLU A 320 19.50 -16.84 2.19
N MET A 321 18.25 -16.42 1.99
CA MET A 321 17.93 -15.33 1.08
C MET A 321 18.22 -13.95 1.67
N LYS A 322 18.15 -13.77 2.99
CA LYS A 322 18.44 -12.49 3.66
C LYS A 322 17.72 -11.31 3.03
N PHE A 323 16.39 -11.25 3.14
CA PHE A 323 15.60 -10.15 2.59
C PHE A 323 15.91 -8.84 3.31
N ASP A 324 15.99 -7.73 2.57
CA ASP A 324 16.24 -6.41 3.13
C ASP A 324 15.08 -5.94 4.00
N ARG A 325 13.85 -6.21 3.55
CA ARG A 325 12.61 -5.89 4.27
C ARG A 325 11.68 -7.09 4.21
N MET A 326 11.06 -7.44 5.32
CA MET A 326 10.07 -8.52 5.29
C MET A 326 9.05 -8.38 6.41
N GLY A 327 7.80 -8.66 6.07
CA GLY A 327 6.73 -8.89 7.04
C GLY A 327 6.28 -10.34 7.04
N CYS A 328 5.88 -10.85 8.19
CA CYS A 328 5.28 -12.18 8.33
C CYS A 328 3.95 -12.06 9.07
N PHE A 329 2.90 -12.66 8.51
CA PHE A 329 1.55 -12.61 9.06
C PHE A 329 1.03 -14.02 9.34
N ALA A 330 0.28 -14.18 10.43
CA ALA A 330 -0.52 -15.38 10.63
C ALA A 330 -1.65 -15.44 9.59
N TYR A 331 -1.89 -16.63 9.04
CA TYR A 331 -2.99 -16.85 8.10
C TYR A 331 -4.35 -16.56 8.75
N SER A 332 -5.17 -15.75 8.05
CA SER A 332 -6.57 -15.47 8.39
C SER A 332 -7.49 -16.21 7.42
N HIS A 333 -8.41 -17.02 7.96
CA HIS A 333 -9.28 -17.91 7.19
C HIS A 333 -10.47 -17.16 6.61
N GLU A 334 -10.22 -16.43 5.53
CA GLU A 334 -11.16 -15.51 4.91
C GLU A 334 -12.32 -16.22 4.19
N GLU A 335 -13.56 -15.92 4.59
CA GLU A 335 -14.78 -16.44 3.94
C GLU A 335 -14.82 -16.16 2.43
N ASN A 336 -15.47 -17.04 1.66
CA ASN A 336 -15.61 -16.92 0.20
C ASN A 336 -14.29 -16.99 -0.59
N THR A 337 -13.15 -17.23 0.07
CA THR A 337 -11.89 -17.58 -0.61
C THR A 337 -11.84 -19.08 -0.91
N HIS A 338 -10.92 -19.50 -1.79
CA HIS A 338 -10.76 -20.93 -2.07
C HIS A 338 -10.15 -21.67 -0.88
N ALA A 339 -9.22 -21.03 -0.16
CA ALA A 339 -8.60 -21.58 1.03
C ALA A 339 -9.62 -21.79 2.17
N TYR A 340 -10.71 -21.01 2.21
CA TYR A 340 -11.79 -21.21 3.19
C TYR A 340 -12.43 -22.61 3.15
N LEU A 341 -12.39 -23.27 1.99
CA LEU A 341 -12.91 -24.63 1.80
C LEU A 341 -11.98 -25.70 2.41
N LEU A 342 -10.74 -25.34 2.73
CA LEU A 342 -9.81 -26.20 3.44
C LEU A 342 -10.11 -26.14 4.94
N GLU A 343 -9.77 -27.21 5.65
CA GLU A 343 -9.81 -27.21 7.11
C GLU A 343 -8.63 -26.38 7.63
N ASP A 344 -8.91 -25.32 8.39
CA ASP A 344 -7.89 -24.54 9.09
C ASP A 344 -7.42 -25.33 10.33
N ASP A 345 -6.49 -26.26 10.09
CA ASP A 345 -6.01 -27.26 11.04
C ASP A 345 -4.82 -26.79 11.90
N VAL A 346 -4.28 -25.59 11.63
CA VAL A 346 -3.18 -25.00 12.41
C VAL A 346 -3.76 -24.11 13.52
N PRO A 347 -3.50 -24.40 14.81
CA PRO A 347 -3.98 -23.57 15.92
C PRO A 347 -3.45 -22.13 15.88
N ALA A 348 -4.26 -21.16 16.30
CA ALA A 348 -3.93 -19.73 16.24
C ALA A 348 -2.66 -19.36 17.03
N ASP A 349 -2.43 -20.00 18.18
CA ASP A 349 -1.22 -19.83 18.99
C ASP A 349 0.03 -20.34 18.26
N VAL A 350 -0.09 -21.45 17.51
CA VAL A 350 0.99 -21.95 16.65
C VAL A 350 1.27 -20.98 15.50
N LYS A 351 0.23 -20.43 14.84
CA LYS A 351 0.43 -19.43 13.76
C LYS A 351 1.17 -18.21 14.28
N GLN A 352 0.78 -17.71 15.45
CA GLN A 352 1.42 -16.54 16.05
C GLN A 352 2.84 -16.82 16.50
N ALA A 353 3.10 -18.00 17.10
CA ALA A 353 4.45 -18.41 17.48
C ALA A 353 5.38 -18.48 16.25
N ARG A 354 4.91 -19.10 15.15
CA ARG A 354 5.64 -19.15 13.88
C ARG A 354 5.93 -17.76 13.31
N ALA A 355 4.94 -16.87 13.36
CA ALA A 355 5.10 -15.50 12.84
C ALA A 355 6.15 -14.74 13.66
N ASN A 356 6.10 -14.86 14.99
CA ASN A 356 7.07 -14.24 15.89
C ASN A 356 8.50 -14.76 15.63
N GLU A 357 8.68 -16.07 15.47
CA GLU A 357 9.98 -16.68 15.22
C GLU A 357 10.59 -16.23 13.88
N ILE A 358 9.79 -16.14 12.82
CA ILE A 358 10.22 -15.59 11.52
C ILE A 358 10.57 -14.10 11.64
N MET A 359 9.78 -13.32 12.38
CA MET A 359 10.05 -11.89 12.57
C MET A 359 11.30 -11.64 13.43
N GLU A 360 11.57 -12.48 14.43
CA GLU A 360 12.80 -12.41 15.24
C GLU A 360 14.04 -12.69 14.37
N LEU A 361 13.98 -13.74 13.54
CA LEU A 361 15.04 -14.03 12.58
C LEU A 361 15.26 -12.86 11.60
N GLN A 362 14.18 -12.32 11.04
CA GLN A 362 14.27 -11.19 10.12
C GLN A 362 14.80 -9.92 10.78
N SER A 363 14.47 -9.68 12.05
CA SER A 363 14.98 -8.52 12.80
C SER A 363 16.50 -8.54 12.84
N GLN A 364 17.11 -9.71 13.11
CA GLN A 364 18.56 -9.86 13.09
C GLN A 364 19.15 -9.63 11.69
N ILE A 365 18.53 -10.19 10.65
CA ILE A 365 18.96 -10.00 9.26
C ILE A 365 18.92 -8.51 8.89
N SER A 366 17.83 -7.82 9.23
CA SER A 366 17.65 -6.39 8.96
C SER A 366 18.67 -5.55 9.72
N TRP A 367 18.94 -5.89 10.98
CA TRP A 367 19.98 -5.25 11.79
C TRP A 367 21.36 -5.41 11.14
N ASP A 368 21.76 -6.63 10.78
CA ASP A 368 23.04 -6.91 10.12
C ASP A 368 23.22 -6.07 8.84
N LEU A 369 22.20 -6.04 7.98
CA LEU A 369 22.21 -5.27 6.73
C LEU A 369 22.24 -3.75 6.98
N ASN A 370 21.55 -3.27 8.02
CA ASN A 370 21.57 -1.85 8.37
C ASN A 370 22.92 -1.42 8.97
N GLN A 371 23.60 -2.30 9.73
CA GLN A 371 24.95 -2.00 10.23
C GLN A 371 25.94 -1.75 9.09
N GLU A 372 25.81 -2.46 7.96
CA GLU A 372 26.66 -2.23 6.79
C GLU A 372 26.52 -0.81 6.24
N LYS A 373 25.38 -0.14 6.47
CA LYS A 373 25.11 1.23 6.00
C LYS A 373 25.82 2.30 6.85
N VAL A 374 26.25 1.97 8.08
CA VAL A 374 26.90 2.93 8.99
C VAL A 374 28.22 3.42 8.39
N GLY A 375 28.40 4.74 8.39
CA GLY A 375 29.54 5.43 7.79
C GLY A 375 29.38 5.76 6.31
N GLN A 376 28.39 5.20 5.62
CA GLN A 376 28.09 5.50 4.22
C GLN A 376 27.18 6.73 4.10
N THR A 377 27.15 7.34 2.91
CA THR A 377 26.29 8.49 2.60
C THR A 377 25.27 8.09 1.55
N TYR A 378 23.99 8.35 1.82
CA TYR A 378 22.88 8.06 0.92
C TYR A 378 22.13 9.33 0.53
N LYS A 379 21.62 9.37 -0.71
CA LYS A 379 20.64 10.36 -1.13
C LYS A 379 19.31 10.00 -0.47
N CYS A 380 18.82 10.86 0.42
CA CYS A 380 17.57 10.67 1.14
C CYS A 380 16.54 11.72 0.77
N ILE A 381 15.27 11.33 0.63
CA ILE A 381 14.15 12.29 0.52
C ILE A 381 13.59 12.55 1.91
N ILE A 382 13.36 13.81 2.28
CA ILE A 382 12.83 14.17 3.60
C ILE A 382 11.31 14.30 3.52
N ASP A 383 10.57 13.40 4.15
CA ASP A 383 9.09 13.40 4.07
C ASP A 383 8.48 14.42 5.03
N ARG A 384 8.91 14.40 6.29
CA ARG A 384 8.25 15.14 7.37
C ARG A 384 9.21 15.55 8.49
N LYS A 385 8.71 16.39 9.38
CA LYS A 385 9.31 16.64 10.69
C LYS A 385 8.36 16.10 11.74
N GLU A 386 8.86 15.23 12.61
CA GLU A 386 8.08 14.58 13.65
C GLU A 386 8.84 14.63 14.98
N GLY A 387 8.24 15.28 15.97
CA GLY A 387 8.90 15.52 17.26
C GLY A 387 10.26 16.20 17.11
N ALA A 388 11.30 15.52 17.58
CA ALA A 388 12.68 15.99 17.59
C ALA A 388 13.48 15.61 16.33
N HIS A 389 12.88 14.94 15.34
CA HIS A 389 13.58 14.45 14.16
C HIS A 389 12.97 15.00 12.86
N PHE A 390 13.83 15.19 11.87
CA PHE A 390 13.41 15.11 10.48
C PHE A 390 13.43 13.64 10.06
N VAL A 391 12.37 13.23 9.37
CA VAL A 391 12.18 11.85 8.91
C VAL A 391 12.34 11.84 7.40
N GLY A 392 13.29 11.04 6.91
CA GLY A 392 13.50 10.80 5.49
C GLY A 392 13.66 9.33 5.17
N ARG A 393 13.89 9.03 3.89
CA ARG A 393 14.04 7.66 3.38
C ARG A 393 15.07 7.58 2.27
N THR A 394 15.69 6.41 2.14
CA THR A 394 16.56 6.09 1.01
C THR A 394 15.75 5.55 -0.18
N GLU A 395 16.40 5.33 -1.32
CA GLU A 395 15.75 4.66 -2.45
C GLU A 395 15.33 3.21 -2.11
N PHE A 396 15.86 2.63 -1.03
CA PHE A 396 15.59 1.26 -0.59
C PHE A 396 14.38 1.14 0.35
N ASP A 397 13.72 2.25 0.69
CA ASP A 397 12.70 2.28 1.74
C ASP A 397 11.41 2.97 1.26
N SER A 398 10.30 2.25 1.31
CA SER A 398 8.96 2.79 1.12
C SER A 398 8.47 3.55 2.35
N PRO A 399 7.66 4.62 2.20
CA PRO A 399 6.95 5.23 3.33
C PRO A 399 6.08 4.22 4.08
N ASP A 400 5.95 4.44 5.39
CA ASP A 400 5.08 3.75 6.36
C ASP A 400 5.36 2.26 6.62
N VAL A 401 6.19 1.58 5.81
CA VAL A 401 6.34 0.11 5.88
C VAL A 401 7.79 -0.38 5.97
N ASP A 402 8.77 0.45 5.62
CA ASP A 402 10.18 0.12 5.65
C ASP A 402 10.92 1.09 6.58
N ASN A 403 12.26 1.08 6.56
CA ASN A 403 13.05 1.89 7.48
C ASN A 403 12.91 3.39 7.27
N GLU A 404 13.05 4.14 8.36
CA GLU A 404 13.21 5.58 8.31
C GLU A 404 14.68 6.00 8.52
N VAL A 405 15.03 7.15 7.96
CA VAL A 405 16.28 7.87 8.23
C VAL A 405 15.96 9.06 9.12
N LEU A 406 16.36 8.96 10.39
CA LEU A 406 16.09 9.93 11.43
C LEU A 406 17.27 10.90 11.58
N ILE A 407 16.97 12.20 11.49
CA ILE A 407 17.97 13.28 11.58
C ILE A 407 17.59 14.20 12.74
N ASP A 408 18.50 14.40 13.69
CA ASP A 408 18.27 15.23 14.88
C ASP A 408 17.99 16.70 14.51
N ALA A 409 16.74 17.12 14.66
CA ALA A 409 16.27 18.45 14.31
C ALA A 409 16.72 19.55 15.29
N SER A 410 17.33 19.18 16.42
CA SER A 410 17.95 20.13 17.35
C SER A 410 19.36 20.56 16.90
N LYS A 411 20.02 19.75 16.07
CA LYS A 411 21.38 19.98 15.59
C LYS A 411 21.43 20.39 14.12
N HIS A 412 20.54 19.84 13.30
CA HIS A 412 20.56 20.03 11.86
C HIS A 412 19.22 20.54 11.35
N TYR A 413 19.26 21.30 10.26
CA TYR A 413 18.07 21.67 9.50
C TYR A 413 18.15 21.05 8.11
N VAL A 414 17.12 20.31 7.74
CA VAL A 414 16.90 19.81 6.39
C VAL A 414 15.50 20.21 5.92
N LYS A 415 15.38 20.52 4.63
CA LYS A 415 14.11 20.97 4.06
C LYS A 415 13.24 19.77 3.70
N THR A 416 12.01 19.74 4.24
CA THR A 416 11.01 18.74 3.86
C THR A 416 10.67 18.83 2.38
N GLY A 417 10.58 17.68 1.74
CA GLY A 417 10.30 17.45 0.34
C GLY A 417 11.48 17.64 -0.60
N GLU A 418 12.69 17.81 -0.06
CA GLU A 418 13.92 17.86 -0.85
C GLU A 418 14.77 16.61 -0.63
N PHE A 419 15.67 16.37 -1.59
CA PHE A 419 16.71 15.38 -1.43
C PHE A 419 17.92 15.98 -0.71
N VAL A 420 18.47 15.23 0.23
CA VAL A 420 19.65 15.59 1.00
C VAL A 420 20.56 14.38 1.09
N ASN A 421 21.86 14.58 0.95
CA ASN A 421 22.83 13.51 1.21
C ASN A 421 23.02 13.39 2.72
N ILE A 422 22.70 12.22 3.27
CA ILE A 422 22.77 11.93 4.69
C ILE A 422 23.83 10.86 4.92
N LYS A 423 24.79 11.16 5.78
CA LYS A 423 25.74 10.18 6.30
C LYS A 423 25.09 9.42 7.45
N ILE A 424 25.03 8.10 7.33
CA ILE A 424 24.51 7.24 8.39
C ILE A 424 25.58 7.12 9.48
N ILE A 425 25.20 7.36 10.73
CA ILE A 425 26.11 7.34 11.89
C ILE A 425 25.77 6.20 12.85
N GLU A 426 24.53 5.74 12.84
CA GLU A 426 24.02 4.67 13.69
C GLU A 426 22.84 3.99 13.00
N ALA A 427 22.57 2.74 13.35
CA ALA A 427 21.50 1.95 12.77
C ALA A 427 20.94 0.97 13.80
N THR A 428 19.64 0.74 13.73
CA THR A 428 18.91 -0.31 14.47
C THR A 428 18.37 -1.34 13.48
N GLU A 429 17.59 -2.30 13.96
CA GLU A 429 16.93 -3.30 13.15
C GLU A 429 15.97 -2.70 12.12
N PHE A 430 15.35 -1.55 12.42
CA PHE A 430 14.32 -0.94 11.57
C PHE A 430 14.57 0.52 11.21
N ASP A 431 15.54 1.21 11.81
CA ASP A 431 15.78 2.62 11.51
C ASP A 431 17.27 2.92 11.32
N LEU A 432 17.54 4.00 10.58
CA LEU A 432 18.86 4.56 10.41
C LEU A 432 18.88 5.95 11.05
N TYR A 433 20.01 6.30 11.65
CA TYR A 433 20.26 7.62 12.20
C TYR A 433 21.38 8.27 11.42
N GLY A 434 21.19 9.53 11.04
CA GLY A 434 22.15 10.20 10.18
C GLY A 434 22.20 11.70 10.35
N GLU A 435 23.25 12.29 9.77
CA GLU A 435 23.49 13.73 9.71
C GLU A 435 23.74 14.17 8.26
N PRO A 436 23.41 15.41 7.87
CA PRO A 436 23.73 15.94 6.55
C PRO A 436 25.24 15.86 6.28
N ALA A 437 25.60 15.26 5.14
CA ALA A 437 26.98 14.96 4.74
C ALA A 437 27.76 16.18 4.23
#